data_AF-A0A2G5I578-F1
#
_entry.id   AF-A0A2G5I578-F1
#
_cell.length_a   1.000
_cell.length_b   1.000
_cell.length_c   1.000
_cell.angle_alpha   90.00
_cell.angle_beta   90.00
_cell.angle_gamma   90.00
#
_symmetry.space_group_name_H-M   'P 1'
#
loop_
_entity.id
_entity.type
_entity.pdbx_description
1 polymer ?
#
loop_
_entity_poly.entity_id
_entity_poly.type
_entity_poly.pdbx_seq_one_letter_code
_entity_poly.pdbx_strand_id
1 'polypeptide(L)'
;MAEQWEQAFKGFGEKTYTIAQALQNANEGDDLSETLKEIKEAHDELLKESKKLPTDVVDVDDESAQADLKNAANDVVIASNKLIAAAQEKADVFRPNKDLGKIVNKTVLTNSSVLDAAYPLTNPYAPEIQGQTKKCQSEAVRVMKLLGEPKEE
;
A
#
# COMPACT_ATOMS: atom_id res chain seq x y z
N MET A 1 -18.40 7.96 -11.99
CA MET A 1 -17.22 8.72 -11.53
C MET A 1 -16.57 8.02 -10.35
N ALA A 2 -17.31 7.79 -9.26
CA ALA A 2 -16.83 6.99 -8.12
C ALA A 2 -16.38 5.58 -8.54
N GLU A 3 -17.15 4.90 -9.39
CA GLU A 3 -16.84 3.53 -9.84
C GLU A 3 -15.43 3.36 -10.44
N GLN A 4 -14.92 4.35 -11.20
CA GLN A 4 -13.56 4.26 -11.77
C GLN A 4 -12.48 4.36 -10.69
N TRP A 5 -12.69 5.22 -9.69
CA TRP A 5 -11.80 5.33 -8.54
C TRP A 5 -11.91 4.11 -7.63
N GLU A 6 -13.09 3.57 -7.42
CA GLU A 6 -13.31 2.32 -6.68
C GLU A 6 -12.59 1.15 -7.33
N GLN A 7 -12.69 1.01 -8.66
CA GLN A 7 -11.95 -0.01 -9.40
C GLN A 7 -10.43 0.18 -9.30
N ALA A 8 -9.95 1.43 -9.38
CA ALA A 8 -8.54 1.72 -9.15
C ALA A 8 -8.13 1.28 -7.74
N PHE A 9 -8.81 1.76 -6.70
CA PHE A 9 -8.54 1.42 -5.30
C PHE A 9 -8.57 -0.07 -5.04
N LYS A 10 -9.54 -0.79 -5.60
CA LYS A 10 -9.59 -2.26 -5.52
C LYS A 10 -8.33 -2.89 -6.10
N GLY A 11 -7.90 -2.48 -7.28
CA GLY A 11 -6.66 -2.97 -7.91
C GLY A 11 -5.40 -2.68 -7.08
N PHE A 12 -5.31 -1.50 -6.46
CA PHE A 12 -4.20 -1.16 -5.54
C PHE A 12 -4.25 -1.99 -4.26
N GLY A 13 -5.44 -2.16 -3.68
CA GLY A 13 -5.67 -2.98 -2.50
C GLY A 13 -5.24 -4.41 -2.75
N GLU A 14 -5.74 -5.05 -3.82
CA GLU A 14 -5.42 -6.43 -4.21
C GLU A 14 -3.92 -6.66 -4.36
N LYS A 15 -3.21 -5.80 -5.11
CA LYS A 15 -1.75 -5.94 -5.27
C LYS A 15 -0.99 -5.74 -3.98
N THR A 16 -1.43 -4.80 -3.14
CA THR A 16 -0.85 -4.58 -1.82
C THR A 16 -1.06 -5.81 -0.91
N TYR A 17 -2.24 -6.43 -1.01
CA TYR A 17 -2.55 -7.69 -0.34
C TYR A 17 -1.67 -8.85 -0.82
N THR A 18 -1.45 -8.99 -2.13
CA THR A 18 -0.55 -9.98 -2.70
C THR A 18 0.86 -9.86 -2.08
N ILE A 19 1.40 -8.64 -2.02
CA ILE A 19 2.71 -8.41 -1.39
C ILE A 19 2.67 -8.80 0.09
N ALA A 20 1.64 -8.36 0.83
CA ALA A 20 1.52 -8.67 2.26
C ALA A 20 1.45 -10.18 2.52
N GLN A 21 0.70 -10.92 1.70
CA GLN A 21 0.52 -12.36 1.83
C GLN A 21 1.80 -13.13 1.46
N ALA A 22 2.49 -12.72 0.39
CA ALA A 22 3.78 -13.29 0.01
C ALA A 22 4.81 -13.16 1.15
N LEU A 23 4.83 -12.00 1.82
CA LEU A 23 5.67 -11.80 3.01
C LEU A 23 5.26 -12.72 4.16
N GLN A 24 3.96 -12.77 4.47
CA GLN A 24 3.47 -13.52 5.63
C GLN A 24 3.69 -15.04 5.49
N ASN A 25 3.64 -15.56 4.26
CA ASN A 25 3.82 -16.98 3.99
C ASN A 25 5.28 -17.47 4.07
N ALA A 26 6.25 -16.56 3.95
CA ALA A 26 7.66 -16.93 4.00
C ALA A 26 8.11 -17.32 5.42
N ASN A 27 8.92 -18.37 5.52
CA ASN A 27 9.47 -18.89 6.76
C ASN A 27 11.00 -18.87 6.76
N GLU A 28 11.58 -19.00 7.94
CA GLU A 28 13.02 -19.10 8.11
C GLU A 28 13.54 -20.37 7.43
N GLY A 29 14.56 -20.22 6.56
CA GLY A 29 15.14 -21.31 5.80
C GLY A 29 14.51 -21.58 4.43
N ASP A 30 13.44 -20.87 4.06
CA ASP A 30 12.83 -20.97 2.73
C ASP A 30 13.73 -20.35 1.64
N ASP A 31 13.64 -20.87 0.41
CA ASP A 31 14.16 -20.17 -0.77
C ASP A 31 13.22 -19.00 -1.12
N LEU A 32 13.67 -17.78 -0.81
CA LEU A 32 12.87 -16.57 -0.97
C LEU A 32 12.87 -16.04 -2.42
N SER A 33 13.56 -16.68 -3.36
CA SER A 33 13.71 -16.15 -4.73
C SER A 33 12.38 -16.00 -5.46
N GLU A 34 11.49 -16.99 -5.37
CA GLU A 34 10.15 -16.93 -5.95
C GLU A 34 9.28 -15.89 -5.25
N THR A 35 9.30 -15.86 -3.92
CA THR A 35 8.55 -14.87 -3.11
C THR A 35 8.97 -13.44 -3.44
N LEU A 36 10.28 -13.17 -3.55
CA LEU A 36 10.80 -11.85 -3.89
C LEU A 36 10.44 -11.44 -5.33
N LYS A 37 10.39 -12.41 -6.24
CA LYS A 37 9.93 -12.18 -7.61
C LYS A 37 8.45 -11.78 -7.64
N GLU A 38 7.58 -12.54 -6.96
CA GLU A 38 6.15 -12.23 -6.86
C GLU A 38 5.90 -10.84 -6.26
N ILE A 39 6.59 -10.53 -5.15
CA ILE A 39 6.51 -9.21 -4.51
C ILE A 39 6.90 -8.10 -5.49
N LYS A 40 7.98 -8.29 -6.25
CA LYS A 40 8.46 -7.30 -7.21
C LYS A 40 7.49 -7.11 -8.38
N GLU A 41 6.95 -8.19 -8.92
CA GLU A 41 5.97 -8.12 -10.02
C GLU A 41 4.71 -7.37 -9.59
N ALA A 42 4.14 -7.69 -8.43
CA ALA A 42 2.99 -6.97 -7.88
C ALA A 42 3.28 -5.48 -7.61
N HIS A 43 4.47 -5.17 -7.09
CA HIS A 43 4.92 -3.78 -6.91
C HIS A 43 5.06 -3.03 -8.25
N ASP A 44 5.69 -3.64 -9.25
CA ASP A 44 5.94 -3.00 -10.54
C ASP A 44 4.62 -2.76 -11.31
N GLU A 45 3.65 -3.68 -11.22
CA GLU A 45 2.30 -3.48 -11.72
C GLU A 45 1.58 -2.33 -11.02
N LEU A 46 1.70 -2.25 -9.69
CA LEU A 46 1.14 -1.17 -8.89
C LEU A 46 1.70 0.20 -9.33
N LEU A 47 3.02 0.30 -9.55
CA LEU A 47 3.66 1.52 -10.09
C LEU A 47 3.24 1.85 -11.52
N LYS A 48 2.89 0.86 -12.32
CA LYS A 48 2.40 1.05 -13.69
C LYS A 48 0.97 1.57 -13.69
N GLU A 49 0.11 1.03 -12.83
CA GLU A 49 -1.28 1.47 -12.67
C GLU A 49 -1.38 2.86 -12.07
N SER A 50 -0.45 3.25 -11.20
CA SER A 50 -0.44 4.60 -10.60
C SER A 50 -0.18 5.72 -11.61
N LYS A 51 0.23 5.38 -12.84
CA LYS A 51 0.40 6.32 -13.95
C LYS A 51 -0.86 6.44 -14.83
N LYS A 52 -1.89 5.66 -14.55
CA LYS A 52 -3.14 5.56 -15.32
C LYS A 52 -4.37 5.83 -14.46
N LEU A 53 -4.22 6.72 -13.48
CA LEU A 53 -5.30 7.06 -12.56
C LEU A 53 -6.41 7.84 -13.29
N PRO A 54 -7.66 7.73 -12.81
CA PRO A 54 -8.73 8.60 -13.27
C PRO A 54 -8.35 10.07 -13.06
N THR A 55 -8.78 10.95 -13.97
CA THR A 55 -8.53 12.40 -13.86
C THR A 55 -9.68 13.16 -13.23
N ASP A 56 -10.86 12.55 -13.23
CA ASP A 56 -12.07 13.18 -12.73
C ASP A 56 -12.24 12.98 -11.23
N VAL A 57 -12.79 13.97 -10.54
CA VAL A 57 -13.04 13.92 -9.09
C VAL A 57 -14.50 13.55 -8.85
N VAL A 58 -14.77 12.74 -7.83
CA VAL A 58 -16.13 12.44 -7.40
C VAL A 58 -16.78 13.71 -6.84
N ASP A 59 -18.01 13.98 -7.27
CA ASP A 59 -18.77 15.15 -6.81
C ASP A 59 -18.89 15.17 -5.29
N VAL A 60 -18.48 16.28 -4.66
CA VAL A 60 -18.46 16.42 -3.21
C VAL A 60 -19.85 16.51 -2.60
N ASP A 61 -20.85 16.90 -3.39
CA ASP A 61 -22.24 17.01 -2.96
C ASP A 61 -23.01 15.68 -3.12
N ASP A 62 -22.43 14.67 -3.78
CA ASP A 62 -22.99 13.32 -3.91
C ASP A 62 -22.56 12.45 -2.72
N GLU A 63 -23.30 12.54 -1.62
CA GLU A 63 -23.00 11.82 -0.37
C GLU A 63 -22.87 10.30 -0.56
N SER A 64 -23.67 9.69 -1.45
CA SER A 64 -23.63 8.24 -1.70
C SER A 64 -22.32 7.88 -2.39
N ALA A 65 -21.98 8.59 -3.47
CA ALA A 65 -20.75 8.35 -4.20
C ALA A 65 -19.50 8.61 -3.33
N GLN A 66 -19.56 9.60 -2.43
CA GLN A 66 -18.49 9.86 -1.46
C GLN A 66 -18.34 8.74 -0.42
N ALA A 67 -19.45 8.15 0.03
CA ALA A 67 -19.42 7.01 0.94
C ALA A 67 -18.82 5.76 0.28
N ASP A 68 -19.19 5.46 -0.96
CA ASP A 68 -18.64 4.33 -1.72
C ASP A 68 -17.14 4.51 -1.98
N LEU A 69 -16.73 5.71 -2.41
CA LEU A 69 -15.32 6.06 -2.57
C LEU A 69 -14.55 5.87 -1.26
N LYS A 70 -15.10 6.34 -0.14
CA LYS A 70 -14.50 6.16 1.21
C LYS A 70 -14.32 4.70 1.58
N ASN A 71 -15.32 3.87 1.33
CA ASN A 71 -15.24 2.45 1.63
C ASN A 71 -14.11 1.78 0.83
N ALA A 72 -14.03 2.06 -0.48
CA ALA A 72 -12.95 1.54 -1.32
C ALA A 72 -11.57 2.09 -0.92
N ALA A 73 -11.48 3.36 -0.51
CA ALA A 73 -10.25 3.96 -0.01
C ALA A 73 -9.76 3.26 1.28
N ASN A 74 -10.67 2.93 2.19
CA ASN A 74 -10.36 2.20 3.41
C ASN A 74 -9.73 0.82 3.13
N ASP A 75 -10.15 0.12 2.07
CA ASP A 75 -9.54 -1.16 1.71
C ASP A 75 -8.05 -1.03 1.36
N VAL A 76 -7.66 0.05 0.67
CA VAL A 76 -6.26 0.36 0.35
C VAL A 76 -5.47 0.67 1.64
N VAL A 77 -6.07 1.41 2.57
CA VAL A 77 -5.47 1.71 3.87
C VAL A 77 -5.28 0.43 4.69
N ILE A 78 -6.29 -0.45 4.75
CA ILE A 78 -6.22 -1.74 5.45
C ILE A 78 -5.14 -2.62 4.83
N ALA A 79 -5.08 -2.71 3.50
CA ALA A 79 -4.05 -3.47 2.79
C ALA A 79 -2.64 -2.94 3.13
N SER A 80 -2.48 -1.61 3.16
CA SER A 80 -1.20 -0.97 3.53
C SER A 80 -0.79 -1.28 4.97
N ASN A 81 -1.73 -1.24 5.92
CA ASN A 81 -1.46 -1.63 7.31
C ASN A 81 -1.06 -3.11 7.44
N LYS A 82 -1.74 -4.00 6.71
CA LYS A 82 -1.40 -5.43 6.71
C LYS A 82 -0.03 -5.70 6.09
N LEU A 83 0.32 -4.99 5.02
CA LEU A 83 1.65 -5.05 4.42
C LEU A 83 2.73 -4.64 5.44
N ILE A 84 2.53 -3.52 6.13
CA ILE A 84 3.45 -3.03 7.18
C ILE A 84 3.58 -4.06 8.30
N ALA A 85 2.45 -4.61 8.78
CA ALA A 85 2.43 -5.60 9.84
C ALA A 85 3.16 -6.89 9.43
N ALA A 86 2.89 -7.43 8.24
CA ALA A 86 3.56 -8.63 7.72
C ALA A 86 5.07 -8.42 7.57
N ALA A 87 5.48 -7.28 7.02
CA ALA A 87 6.89 -6.94 6.87
C ALA A 87 7.60 -6.77 8.23
N GLN A 88 6.91 -6.26 9.24
CA GLN A 88 7.45 -6.13 10.59
C GLN A 88 7.55 -7.49 11.31
N GLU A 89 6.51 -8.32 11.21
CA GLU A 89 6.47 -9.66 11.82
C GLU A 89 7.55 -10.57 11.22
N LYS A 90 7.74 -10.49 9.90
CA LYS A 90 8.70 -11.32 9.15
C LYS A 90 10.04 -10.63 8.95
N ALA A 91 10.32 -9.57 9.69
CA ALA A 91 11.54 -8.79 9.52
C ALA A 91 12.79 -9.66 9.62
N ASP A 92 12.84 -10.61 10.55
CA ASP A 92 14.01 -11.48 10.74
C ASP A 92 14.28 -12.42 9.57
N VAL A 93 13.24 -12.84 8.85
CA VAL A 93 13.35 -13.67 7.64
C VAL A 93 13.93 -12.83 6.48
N PHE A 94 13.54 -11.55 6.39
CA PHE A 94 13.84 -10.72 5.23
C PHE A 94 14.90 -9.64 5.43
N ARG A 95 15.43 -9.41 6.64
CA ARG A 95 16.54 -8.47 6.92
C ARG A 95 17.75 -8.58 5.96
N PRO A 96 18.12 -9.78 5.44
CA PRO A 96 19.17 -9.87 4.42
C PRO A 96 18.86 -9.14 3.10
N ASN A 97 17.58 -8.85 2.81
CA ASN A 97 17.09 -8.33 1.54
C ASN A 97 16.71 -6.84 1.64
N LYS A 98 17.70 -5.95 1.65
CA LYS A 98 17.52 -4.49 1.80
C LYS A 98 16.58 -3.86 0.77
N ASP A 99 16.46 -4.45 -0.43
CA ASP A 99 15.56 -3.93 -1.46
C ASP A 99 14.09 -4.18 -1.14
N LEU A 100 13.76 -5.19 -0.33
CA LEU A 100 12.39 -5.42 0.11
C LEU A 100 11.87 -4.25 0.96
N GLY A 101 12.70 -3.72 1.88
CA GLY A 101 12.31 -2.55 2.68
C GLY A 101 11.96 -1.34 1.81
N LYS A 102 12.68 -1.15 0.69
CA LYS A 102 12.37 -0.10 -0.29
C LYS A 102 11.05 -0.38 -1.02
N ILE A 103 10.81 -1.64 -1.41
CA ILE A 103 9.56 -2.04 -2.09
C ILE A 103 8.36 -1.79 -1.17
N VAL A 104 8.41 -2.26 0.08
CA VAL A 104 7.33 -2.03 1.06
C VAL A 104 7.04 -0.54 1.23
N ASN A 105 8.07 0.27 1.44
CA ASN A 105 7.91 1.71 1.58
C ASN A 105 7.35 2.36 0.31
N LYS A 106 7.83 1.95 -0.87
CA LYS A 106 7.38 2.50 -2.14
C LYS A 106 5.94 2.12 -2.46
N THR A 107 5.50 0.91 -2.14
CA THR A 107 4.10 0.48 -2.25
C THR A 107 3.20 1.38 -1.40
N VAL A 108 3.52 1.57 -0.11
CA VAL A 108 2.72 2.41 0.79
C VAL A 108 2.70 3.87 0.33
N LEU A 109 3.83 4.42 -0.12
CA LEU A 109 3.89 5.77 -0.67
C LEU A 109 3.05 5.92 -1.94
N THR A 110 3.04 4.91 -2.80
CA THR A 110 2.25 4.94 -4.03
C THR A 110 0.76 4.89 -3.71
N ASN A 111 0.33 3.99 -2.84
CA ASN A 111 -1.05 3.94 -2.34
C ASN A 111 -1.49 5.28 -1.74
N SER A 112 -0.63 5.90 -0.94
CA SER A 112 -0.91 7.21 -0.36
C SER A 112 -1.11 8.28 -1.43
N SER A 113 -0.24 8.29 -2.45
CA SER A 113 -0.32 9.27 -3.56
C SER A 113 -1.61 9.09 -4.37
N VAL A 114 -2.03 7.84 -4.57
CA VAL A 114 -3.28 7.48 -5.27
C VAL A 114 -4.50 7.94 -4.48
N LEU A 115 -4.50 7.71 -3.16
CA LEU A 115 -5.56 8.18 -2.27
C LEU A 115 -5.60 9.72 -2.24
N ASP A 116 -4.46 10.39 -2.09
CA ASP A 116 -4.40 11.86 -2.08
C ASP A 116 -4.95 12.47 -3.40
N ALA A 117 -4.73 11.80 -4.54
CA ALA A 117 -5.25 12.26 -5.82
C ALA A 117 -6.78 12.21 -5.93
N ALA A 118 -7.42 11.24 -5.28
CA ALA A 118 -8.88 11.09 -5.29
C ALA A 118 -9.59 12.02 -4.28
N TYR A 119 -8.86 12.49 -3.26
CA TYR A 119 -9.40 13.29 -2.15
C TYR A 119 -8.84 14.72 -2.17
N PRO A 120 -9.40 15.64 -2.97
CA PRO A 120 -9.02 17.05 -2.90
C PRO A 120 -9.36 17.64 -1.54
N LEU A 121 -8.75 18.78 -1.21
CA LEU A 121 -8.95 19.46 0.10
C LEU A 121 -10.40 19.83 0.40
N THR A 122 -11.25 19.96 -0.63
CA THR A 122 -12.68 20.25 -0.51
C THR A 122 -13.52 19.03 -0.15
N ASN A 123 -12.96 17.82 -0.23
CA ASN A 123 -13.67 16.58 0.07
C ASN A 123 -13.83 16.41 1.60
N PRO A 124 -15.04 16.11 2.12
CA PRO A 124 -15.28 15.99 3.56
C PRO A 124 -14.48 14.88 4.25
N TYR A 125 -14.11 13.83 3.51
CA TYR A 125 -13.35 12.69 4.03
C TYR A 125 -11.83 12.82 3.83
N ALA A 126 -11.35 13.86 3.13
CA ALA A 126 -9.92 14.06 2.90
C ALA A 126 -9.09 14.08 4.20
N PRO A 127 -9.49 14.79 5.28
CA PRO A 127 -8.70 14.81 6.52
C PRO A 127 -8.52 13.43 7.17
N GLU A 128 -9.55 12.59 7.11
CA GLU A 128 -9.54 11.24 7.69
C GLU A 128 -8.61 10.33 6.89
N ILE A 129 -8.81 10.25 5.57
CA ILE A 129 -8.02 9.39 4.68
C ILE A 129 -6.55 9.83 4.69
N GLN A 130 -6.27 11.14 4.56
CA GLN A 130 -4.91 11.66 4.59
C GLN A 130 -4.22 11.45 5.94
N GLY A 131 -4.97 11.49 7.05
CA GLY A 131 -4.44 11.18 8.38
C GLY A 131 -3.98 9.72 8.48
N GLN A 132 -4.80 8.80 7.96
CA GLN A 132 -4.48 7.37 7.95
C GLN A 132 -3.30 7.06 7.03
N THR A 133 -3.25 7.63 5.81
CA THR A 133 -2.14 7.40 4.88
C THR A 133 -0.82 7.90 5.43
N LYS A 134 -0.78 9.09 6.04
CA LYS A 134 0.42 9.62 6.71
C LYS A 134 0.93 8.72 7.83
N LYS A 135 0.02 8.09 8.58
CA LYS A 135 0.39 7.10 9.60
C LYS A 135 1.07 5.90 8.94
N CYS A 136 0.45 5.32 7.90
CA CYS A 136 1.03 4.20 7.17
C CYS A 136 2.41 4.56 6.57
N GLN A 137 2.59 5.75 5.99
CA GLN A 137 3.88 6.20 5.47
C GLN A 137 4.96 6.24 6.55
N SER A 138 4.64 6.77 7.72
CA SER A 138 5.58 6.87 8.84
C SER A 138 6.00 5.48 9.34
N GLU A 139 5.05 4.56 9.45
CA GLU A 139 5.32 3.18 9.83
C GLU A 139 6.10 2.41 8.75
N ALA A 140 5.81 2.65 7.47
CA ALA A 140 6.53 2.04 6.36
C ALA A 140 8.00 2.49 6.30
N VAL A 141 8.30 3.76 6.62
CA VAL A 141 9.68 4.24 6.78
C VAL A 141 10.39 3.52 7.93
N ARG A 142 9.69 3.27 9.05
CA ARG A 142 10.24 2.50 10.17
C ARG A 142 10.57 1.06 9.74
N VAL A 143 9.66 0.39 9.04
CA VAL A 143 9.86 -0.98 8.53
C VAL A 143 10.99 -1.03 7.51
N MET A 144 11.09 -0.05 6.61
CA MET A 144 12.19 0.06 5.66
C MET A 144 13.56 0.10 6.35
N LYS A 145 13.68 0.87 7.45
CA LYS A 145 14.91 0.92 8.24
C LYS A 145 15.18 -0.42 8.93
N LEU A 146 14.17 -1.01 9.55
CA LEU A 146 14.26 -2.32 10.22
C LEU A 146 14.75 -3.43 9.28
N LEU A 147 14.25 -3.47 8.04
CA LEU A 147 14.68 -4.42 7.01
C LEU A 147 16.01 -4.05 6.35
N GLY A 148 16.48 -2.81 6.50
CA GLY A 148 17.72 -2.31 5.93
C GLY A 148 18.94 -2.44 6.85
N GLU A 149 18.71 -2.64 8.14
CA GLU A 149 19.73 -2.79 9.17
C GLU A 149 20.18 -4.26 9.28
N PRO A 150 21.50 -4.55 9.31
CA PRO A 150 21.97 -5.89 9.63
C PRO A 150 21.52 -6.29 11.04
N LYS A 151 21.20 -7.58 11.25
CA LYS A 151 20.87 -8.10 12.58
C LYS A 151 22.09 -7.86 13.48
N GLU A 152 21.94 -7.09 14.57
CA GLU A 152 22.99 -6.99 15.58
C GLU A 152 23.20 -8.39 16.17
N GLU A 153 24.42 -8.92 16.03
CA GLU A 153 24.88 -10.20 16.59
C GLU A 153 25.10 -10.11 18.11
#